data_AF-A0A3D6B1P9-F1
#
_entry.id   AF-A0A3D6B1P9-F1
#
_cell.length_a   1.000
_cell.length_b   1.000
_cell.length_c   1.000
_cell.angle_alpha   90.00
_cell.angle_beta   90.00
_cell.angle_gamma   90.00
#
_symmetry.space_group_name_H-M   'P 1'
#
loop_
_entity.id
_entity.type
_entity.pdbx_description
1 polymer ?
#
loop_
_entity_poly.entity_id
_entity_poly.type
_entity_poly.pdbx_seq_one_letter_code
_entity_poly.pdbx_strand_id
1 'polypeptide(L)'
;MNKEEQIKFIEDNYPMEKHIRSKRYMRHTFFSKIETEMQAYLLGLYASDGNINEKRKTFRIHLSYDDAYIVNYFKDIICPTARTFVIERGKQKIGRHGEIYECATTYSVDINSTTLCQDLVALGLGYRKT
;
A
#
# COMPACT_ATOMS: atom_id res chain seq x y z
N MET A 1 18.87 6.87 11.73
CA MET A 1 19.42 6.30 10.48
C MET A 1 19.09 7.26 9.35
N ASN A 2 20.06 7.61 8.50
CA ASN A 2 19.78 8.39 7.30
C ASN A 2 18.98 7.55 6.28
N LYS A 3 18.51 8.17 5.19
CA LYS A 3 17.66 7.49 4.19
C LYS A 3 18.34 6.26 3.57
N GLU A 4 19.63 6.34 3.24
CA GLU A 4 20.38 5.25 2.60
C GLU A 4 20.59 4.08 3.56
N GLU A 5 20.91 4.39 4.83
CA GLU A 5 21.02 3.40 5.90
C GLU A 5 19.70 2.67 6.13
N GLN A 6 18.57 3.39 6.09
CA GLN A 6 17.24 2.78 6.23
C GLN A 6 16.92 1.85 5.07
N ILE A 7 17.20 2.26 3.83
CA ILE A 7 16.98 1.42 2.64
C ILE A 7 17.81 0.13 2.74
N LYS A 8 19.11 0.26 3.04
CA LYS A 8 19.99 -0.89 3.18
C LYS A 8 19.52 -1.83 4.29
N PHE A 9 19.15 -1.29 5.44
CA PHE A 9 18.59 -2.10 6.53
C PHE A 9 17.32 -2.85 6.10
N ILE A 10 16.42 -2.20 5.37
CA ILE A 10 15.21 -2.83 4.83
C ILE A 10 15.57 -3.95 3.86
N GLU A 11 16.53 -3.73 2.97
CA GLU A 11 17.01 -4.74 2.01
C GLU A 11 17.61 -5.96 2.69
N ASP A 12 18.40 -5.75 3.75
CA ASP A 12 19.10 -6.80 4.48
C ASP A 12 18.14 -7.63 5.37
N ASN A 13 17.13 -7.01 5.98
CA ASN A 13 16.26 -7.66 6.98
C ASN A 13 14.87 -8.07 6.44
N TYR A 14 14.40 -7.42 5.38
CA TYR A 14 13.09 -7.69 4.77
C TYR A 14 13.30 -8.07 3.30
N PRO A 15 13.75 -9.31 3.04
CA PRO A 15 14.16 -9.71 1.72
C PRO A 15 12.97 -9.67 0.75
N MET A 16 13.28 -9.32 -0.49
CA MET A 16 12.31 -9.34 -1.56
C MET A 16 12.22 -10.76 -2.09
N GLU A 17 11.02 -11.35 -2.08
CA GLU A 17 10.79 -12.75 -2.41
C GLU A 17 9.82 -12.87 -3.58
N LYS A 18 10.05 -13.90 -4.41
CA LYS A 18 9.13 -14.23 -5.48
C LYS A 18 8.01 -15.10 -4.92
N HIS A 19 6.78 -14.64 -5.08
CA HIS A 19 5.65 -15.47 -4.72
C HIS A 19 5.52 -16.66 -5.70
N ILE A 20 5.45 -17.89 -5.20
CA ILE A 20 5.52 -19.14 -6.00
C ILE A 20 4.58 -19.13 -7.22
N ARG A 21 3.33 -18.69 -7.02
CA ARG A 21 2.28 -18.69 -8.07
C ARG A 21 2.14 -17.37 -8.84
N SER A 22 2.98 -16.39 -8.56
CA SER A 22 2.87 -15.05 -9.14
C SER A 22 4.21 -14.60 -9.72
N LYS A 23 4.17 -13.72 -10.73
CA LYS A 23 5.39 -13.08 -11.24
C LYS A 23 5.85 -11.91 -10.35
N ARG A 24 5.16 -11.65 -9.25
CA ARG A 24 5.47 -10.54 -8.34
C ARG A 24 6.60 -10.88 -7.40
N TYR A 25 7.43 -9.87 -7.18
CA TYR A 25 8.60 -9.85 -6.31
C TYR A 25 8.37 -8.78 -5.26
N MET A 26 8.33 -9.17 -3.98
CA MET A 26 7.87 -8.28 -2.91
C MET A 26 8.41 -8.65 -1.53
N ARG A 27 8.41 -7.68 -0.62
CA ARG A 27 8.78 -7.85 0.79
C ARG A 27 7.55 -8.26 1.59
N HIS A 28 7.31 -9.58 1.70
CA HIS A 28 6.08 -10.11 2.33
C HIS A 28 5.94 -9.74 3.81
N THR A 29 7.06 -9.62 4.52
CA THR A 29 7.14 -9.37 5.97
C THR A 29 7.44 -7.91 6.30
N PHE A 30 7.27 -6.98 5.36
CA PHE A 30 7.66 -5.58 5.50
C PHE A 30 7.08 -4.87 6.74
N PHE A 31 5.88 -5.28 7.19
CA PHE A 31 5.22 -4.74 8.38
C PHE A 31 5.24 -5.70 9.59
N SER A 32 5.99 -6.80 9.53
CA SER A 32 6.08 -7.75 10.65
C SER A 32 6.66 -7.13 11.92
N LYS A 33 7.59 -6.19 11.75
CA LYS A 33 8.10 -5.29 12.79
C LYS A 33 8.35 -3.91 12.18
N ILE A 34 8.23 -2.87 13.00
CA ILE A 34 8.49 -1.48 12.60
C ILE A 34 9.80 -1.06 13.26
N GLU A 35 10.87 -1.01 12.47
CA GLU A 35 12.23 -0.76 12.96
C GLU A 35 12.87 0.48 12.33
N THR A 36 12.34 0.92 11.19
CA THR A 36 12.80 2.13 10.49
C THR A 36 11.72 3.20 10.46
N GLU A 37 12.15 4.46 10.40
CA GLU A 37 11.24 5.60 10.22
C GLU A 37 10.47 5.49 8.89
N MET A 38 11.09 4.92 7.85
CA MET A 38 10.45 4.66 6.56
C MET A 38 9.28 3.67 6.67
N GLN A 39 9.45 2.57 7.40
CA GLN A 39 8.35 1.64 7.68
C GLN A 39 7.23 2.33 8.46
N ALA A 40 7.58 3.11 9.50
CA ALA A 40 6.61 3.85 10.30
C ALA A 40 5.83 4.89 9.48
N TYR A 41 6.51 5.63 8.61
CA TYR A 41 5.91 6.61 7.70
C TYR A 41 4.91 5.96 6.75
N LEU A 42 5.31 4.88 6.07
CA LEU A 42 4.44 4.13 5.16
C LEU A 42 3.26 3.49 5.91
N LEU A 43 3.49 2.99 7.14
CA LEU A 43 2.43 2.45 7.96
C LEU A 43 1.42 3.53 8.36
N GLY A 44 1.88 4.72 8.74
CA GLY A 44 1.03 5.86 9.10
C GLY A 44 0.18 6.34 7.93
N LEU A 45 0.79 6.49 6.74
CA LEU A 45 0.05 6.80 5.51
C LEU A 45 -0.97 5.72 5.15
N TYR A 46 -0.58 4.45 5.28
CA TYR A 46 -1.52 3.36 5.10
C TYR A 46 -2.66 3.46 6.12
N ALA A 47 -2.40 3.74 7.40
CA ALA A 47 -3.43 3.83 8.43
C ALA A 47 -4.52 4.85 8.05
N SER A 48 -4.12 6.01 7.51
CA SER A 48 -5.03 7.07 7.08
C SER A 48 -5.80 6.76 5.79
N ASP A 49 -5.09 6.45 4.70
CA ASP A 49 -5.69 6.44 3.35
C ASP A 49 -5.70 5.06 2.68
N GLY A 50 -5.06 4.07 3.31
CA GLY A 50 -4.97 2.73 2.78
C GLY A 50 -6.23 1.90 2.98
N ASN A 51 -6.27 0.73 2.35
CA ASN A 51 -7.32 -0.26 2.55
C ASN A 51 -6.75 -1.67 2.37
N ILE A 52 -7.28 -2.65 3.12
CA ILE A 52 -7.10 -4.07 2.78
C ILE A 52 -8.43 -4.67 2.31
N ASN A 53 -8.37 -5.37 1.18
CA ASN A 53 -9.41 -6.31 0.77
C ASN A 53 -9.15 -7.70 1.37
N GLU A 54 -9.94 -8.09 2.37
CA GLU A 54 -9.81 -9.38 3.06
C GLU A 54 -9.89 -10.59 2.15
N LYS A 55 -10.88 -10.62 1.27
CA LYS A 55 -11.18 -11.78 0.42
C LYS A 55 -10.07 -11.98 -0.61
N ARG A 56 -9.52 -10.89 -1.13
CA ARG A 56 -8.46 -10.90 -2.15
C ARG A 56 -7.05 -10.81 -1.59
N LYS A 57 -6.90 -10.67 -0.26
CA LYS A 57 -5.62 -10.45 0.44
C LYS A 57 -4.80 -9.35 -0.22
N THR A 58 -5.46 -8.22 -0.49
CA THR A 58 -4.88 -7.10 -1.26
C THR A 58 -4.74 -5.89 -0.35
N PHE A 59 -3.51 -5.46 -0.15
CA PHE A 59 -3.17 -4.13 0.35
C PHE A 59 -3.29 -3.12 -0.80
N ARG A 60 -3.97 -2.00 -0.53
CA ARG A 60 -4.18 -0.93 -1.52
C ARG A 60 -3.89 0.43 -0.91
N ILE A 61 -3.23 1.27 -1.70
CA ILE A 61 -3.16 2.71 -1.52
C ILE A 61 -3.81 3.36 -2.73
N HIS A 62 -4.69 4.33 -2.49
CA HIS A 62 -5.46 5.02 -3.52
C HIS A 62 -5.48 6.51 -3.17
N LEU A 63 -4.79 7.32 -3.96
CA LEU A 63 -4.62 8.75 -3.70
C LEU A 63 -4.96 9.58 -4.94
N SER A 64 -5.02 10.91 -4.78
CA SER A 64 -5.02 11.85 -5.90
C SER A 64 -3.84 11.58 -6.83
N TYR A 65 -4.00 11.87 -8.11
CA TYR A 65 -2.90 11.75 -9.07
C TYR A 65 -1.72 12.68 -8.73
N ASP A 66 -1.98 13.83 -8.10
CA ASP A 66 -0.94 14.75 -7.65
C ASP A 66 0.01 14.10 -6.61
N ASP A 67 -0.51 13.15 -5.84
CA ASP A 67 0.23 12.37 -4.84
C ASP A 67 0.74 11.03 -5.36
N ALA A 68 0.81 10.85 -6.69
CA ALA A 68 1.25 9.60 -7.29
C ALA A 68 2.66 9.16 -6.85
N TYR A 69 3.52 10.11 -6.47
CA TYR A 69 4.85 9.82 -5.94
C TYR A 69 4.79 9.02 -4.63
N ILE A 70 3.78 9.24 -3.78
CA ILE A 70 3.57 8.46 -2.54
C ILE A 70 3.18 7.02 -2.88
N VAL A 71 2.26 6.86 -3.83
CA VAL A 71 1.83 5.52 -4.31
C VAL A 71 3.01 4.75 -4.91
N ASN A 72 3.84 5.42 -5.71
CA ASN A 72 5.05 4.83 -6.27
C ASN A 72 6.07 4.52 -5.16
N TYR A 73 6.13 5.30 -4.08
CA TYR A 73 7.02 4.99 -2.96
C TYR A 73 6.64 3.67 -2.26
N PHE A 74 5.34 3.40 -2.04
CA PHE A 74 4.89 2.08 -1.59
C PHE A 74 5.27 0.96 -2.57
N LYS A 75 5.08 1.21 -3.87
CA LYS A 75 5.42 0.25 -4.92
C LYS A 75 6.91 -0.08 -4.88
N ASP A 76 7.78 0.92 -4.91
CA ASP A 76 9.23 0.73 -5.05
C ASP A 76 9.84 0.08 -3.80
N ILE A 77 9.36 0.43 -2.61
CA ILE A 77 9.87 -0.14 -1.36
C ILE A 77 9.30 -1.53 -1.07
N ILE A 78 8.02 -1.80 -1.38
CA ILE A 78 7.38 -3.07 -0.97
C ILE A 78 7.30 -4.07 -2.11
N CYS A 79 6.90 -3.64 -3.31
CA CYS A 79 6.64 -4.54 -4.44
C CYS A 79 6.83 -3.79 -5.78
N PRO A 80 8.07 -3.71 -6.31
CA PRO A 80 8.36 -2.96 -7.54
C PRO A 80 7.59 -3.44 -8.77
N THR A 81 7.14 -4.69 -8.73
CA THR A 81 6.35 -5.35 -9.77
C THR A 81 4.83 -5.25 -9.54
N ALA A 82 4.40 -4.46 -8.54
CA ALA A 82 2.98 -4.28 -8.25
C ALA A 82 2.27 -3.61 -9.42
N ARG A 83 1.01 -3.98 -9.60
CA ARG A 83 0.15 -3.32 -10.57
C ARG A 83 -0.20 -1.95 -10.04
N THR A 84 0.05 -0.93 -10.85
CA THR A 84 -0.54 0.39 -10.67
C THR A 84 -1.60 0.67 -11.73
N PHE A 85 -2.51 1.57 -11.41
CA PHE A 85 -3.56 1.99 -12.35
C PHE A 85 -4.03 3.41 -12.03
N VAL A 86 -4.42 4.11 -13.09
CA VAL A 86 -5.05 5.43 -13.02
C VAL A 86 -6.56 5.22 -13.12
N ILE A 87 -7.31 5.96 -12.31
CA ILE A 87 -8.74 6.14 -12.52
C ILE A 87 -8.93 7.58 -12.99
N GLU A 88 -9.28 7.74 -14.26
CA GLU A 88 -9.47 9.05 -14.86
C GLU A 88 -10.69 9.79 -14.29
N ARG A 89 -10.62 11.12 -14.38
CA ARG A 89 -11.72 12.02 -14.07
C ARG A 89 -12.99 11.66 -14.87
N GLY A 90 -14.15 12.02 -14.32
CA GLY A 90 -15.44 11.87 -15.01
C GLY A 90 -16.27 10.70 -14.50
N LYS A 91 -15.73 9.87 -13.60
CA LYS A 91 -16.55 8.90 -12.87
C LYS A 91 -17.44 9.61 -11.87
N GLN A 92 -18.75 9.50 -12.05
CA GLN A 92 -19.73 10.01 -11.10
C GLN A 92 -19.90 9.04 -9.93
N LYS A 93 -19.98 9.57 -8.71
CA LYS A 93 -20.37 8.83 -7.52
C LYS A 93 -21.52 9.52 -6.83
N ILE A 94 -22.47 8.72 -6.37
CA ILE A 94 -23.58 9.17 -5.56
C ILE A 94 -23.11 9.20 -4.10
N GLY A 95 -23.17 10.38 -3.48
CA GLY A 95 -22.87 10.56 -2.06
C GLY A 95 -23.99 10.05 -1.15
N ARG A 96 -23.77 10.17 0.16
CA ARG A 96 -24.71 9.68 1.19
C ARG A 96 -26.11 10.31 1.11
N HIS A 97 -26.22 11.51 0.54
CA HIS A 97 -27.47 12.27 0.44
C HIS A 97 -28.03 12.35 -1.00
N GLY A 98 -27.55 11.52 -1.92
CA GLY A 98 -28.01 11.53 -3.32
C GLY A 98 -27.31 12.54 -4.23
N GLU A 99 -26.46 13.40 -3.66
CA GLU A 99 -25.57 14.32 -4.37
C GLU A 99 -24.68 13.55 -5.37
N ILE A 100 -24.52 14.06 -6.59
CA ILE A 100 -23.65 13.48 -7.61
C ILE A 100 -22.31 14.24 -7.63
N TYR A 101 -21.23 13.53 -7.33
CA TYR A 101 -19.87 14.08 -7.38
C TYR A 101 -19.12 13.52 -8.57
N GLU A 102 -18.45 14.42 -9.31
CA GLU A 102 -17.44 14.02 -10.27
C GLU A 102 -16.13 13.71 -9.53
N CYS A 103 -15.64 12.48 -9.67
CA CYS A 103 -14.38 12.09 -9.06
C CYS A 103 -13.19 12.70 -9.83
N ALA A 104 -12.21 13.24 -9.09
CA ALA A 104 -10.93 13.64 -9.65
C ALA A 104 -10.11 12.43 -10.14
N THR A 105 -9.08 12.69 -10.95
CA THR A 105 -8.14 11.66 -11.37
C THR A 105 -7.38 11.13 -10.16
N THR A 106 -7.31 9.82 -10.01
CA THR A 106 -6.65 9.14 -8.90
C THR A 106 -5.66 8.09 -9.39
N TYR A 107 -4.67 7.78 -8.57
CA TYR A 107 -3.64 6.78 -8.85
C TYR A 107 -3.57 5.77 -7.71
N SER A 108 -3.29 4.51 -8.05
CA SER A 108 -3.38 3.42 -7.08
C SER A 108 -2.37 2.31 -7.32
N VAL A 109 -2.03 1.62 -6.24
CA VAL A 109 -1.24 0.37 -6.27
C VAL A 109 -1.98 -0.74 -5.54
N ASP A 110 -1.98 -1.93 -6.15
CA ASP A 110 -2.50 -3.17 -5.54
C ASP A 110 -1.34 -4.14 -5.26
N ILE A 111 -1.18 -4.49 -3.99
CA ILE A 111 -0.14 -5.39 -3.48
C ILE A 111 -0.82 -6.59 -2.84
N ASN A 112 -0.70 -7.78 -3.46
CA ASN A 112 -1.33 -9.00 -2.95
C ASN A 112 -0.32 -9.81 -2.14
N SER A 113 -0.54 -9.89 -0.82
CA SER A 113 0.29 -10.68 0.10
C SER A 113 -0.53 -11.01 1.34
N THR A 114 -0.73 -12.31 1.60
CA THR A 114 -1.44 -12.76 2.80
C THR A 114 -0.68 -12.38 4.07
N THR A 115 0.64 -12.61 4.09
CA THR A 115 1.53 -12.27 5.21
C THR A 115 1.46 -10.78 5.55
N LEU A 116 1.62 -9.91 4.55
CA LEU A 116 1.59 -8.46 4.74
C LEU A 116 0.23 -8.01 5.28
N CYS A 117 -0.87 -8.59 4.78
CA CYS A 117 -2.20 -8.27 5.31
C CYS A 117 -2.40 -8.76 6.75
N GLN A 118 -1.85 -9.92 7.11
CA GLN A 118 -1.90 -10.45 8.47
C GLN A 118 -1.09 -9.58 9.45
N ASP A 119 0.09 -9.13 9.04
CA ASP A 119 0.92 -8.20 9.84
C ASP A 119 0.15 -6.91 10.13
N LEU A 120 -0.50 -6.33 9.12
CA LEU A 120 -1.32 -5.12 9.29
C LEU A 120 -2.53 -5.34 10.20
N VAL A 121 -3.16 -6.52 10.15
CA VAL A 121 -4.24 -6.88 11.08
C VAL A 121 -3.70 -7.02 12.51
N ALA A 122 -2.53 -7.63 12.69
CA ALA A 122 -1.89 -7.78 14.00
C ALA A 122 -1.51 -6.42 14.61
N LEU A 123 -1.17 -5.44 13.78
CA LEU A 123 -0.95 -4.04 14.17
C LEU A 123 -2.24 -3.25 14.43
N GLY A 124 -3.42 -3.86 14.34
CA GLY A 124 -4.71 -3.20 14.56
C GLY A 124 -5.22 -2.38 13.36
N LEU A 125 -4.54 -2.43 12.21
CA LEU A 125 -4.87 -1.66 11.00
C LEU A 125 -5.55 -2.54 9.94
N GLY A 126 -6.36 -3.48 10.42
CA GLY A 126 -7.08 -4.47 9.63
C GLY A 126 -8.35 -3.93 8.97
N TYR A 127 -9.37 -4.79 8.90
CA TYR A 127 -10.57 -4.58 8.07
C TYR A 127 -11.53 -3.50 8.60
N ARG A 128 -11.46 -3.21 9.89
CA ARG A 128 -12.13 -2.09 10.55
C ARG A 128 -11.03 -1.22 11.11
N LYS A 129 -10.42 -0.42 10.25
CA LYS A 129 -9.53 0.65 10.72
C LYS A 129 -10.40 1.53 11.60
N THR A 130 -10.14 1.44 12.92
CA THR A 130 -10.86 2.05 14.07
C THR A 130 -12.20 2.68 13.75
#